data_AF-A0A381Z561-F1
#
_entry.id   AF-A0A381Z561-F1
#
_cell.length_a   1.000
_cell.length_b   1.000
_cell.length_c   1.000
_cell.angle_alpha   90.00
_cell.angle_beta   90.00
_cell.angle_gamma   90.00
#
_symmetry.space_group_name_H-M   'P 1'
#
loop_
_entity.id
_entity.type
_entity.pdbx_description
1 polymer ?
#
loop_
_entity_poly.entity_id
_entity_poly.type
_entity_poly.pdbx_seq_one_letter_code
_entity_poly.pdbx_strand_id
1 'polypeptide(L)'
;MRKIISLFIGIAILIGFTVSANAKTLKCQTVISAKADEVVMLKDFGQTVTDLTGGSVKFEILPAGTVVGVKETLDAVDKGLIDCGFAWTHYWSG
;
A
#
# COMPACT_ATOMS: atom_id res chain seq x y z
N MET A 1 -47.58 9.87 -0.44
CA MET A 1 -46.53 10.90 -0.33
C MET A 1 -45.47 10.57 0.73
N ARG A 2 -45.82 10.32 2.01
CA ARG A 2 -44.83 9.98 3.06
C ARG A 2 -43.91 8.79 2.73
N LYS A 3 -44.45 7.68 2.20
CA LYS A 3 -43.67 6.49 1.81
C LYS A 3 -42.67 6.75 0.67
N ILE A 4 -43.01 7.66 -0.24
CA ILE A 4 -42.16 8.04 -1.37
C ILE A 4 -41.01 8.90 -0.86
N ILE A 5 -41.30 9.85 0.03
CA ILE A 5 -40.28 10.69 0.68
C ILE A 5 -39.30 9.85 1.52
N SER A 6 -39.80 8.87 2.27
CA SER A 6 -38.95 7.93 3.03
C SER A 6 -38.04 7.09 2.13
N LEU A 7 -38.51 6.67 0.96
CA LEU A 7 -37.71 5.92 -0.01
C LEU A 7 -36.60 6.78 -0.62
N PHE A 8 -36.90 8.04 -0.97
CA PHE A 8 -35.90 8.98 -1.48
C PHE A 8 -34.83 9.33 -0.43
N ILE A 9 -35.21 9.50 0.84
CA ILE A 9 -34.25 9.74 1.93
C ILE A 9 -33.37 8.50 2.16
N GLY A 10 -33.93 7.29 2.11
CA GLY A 10 -33.17 6.05 2.24
C GLY A 10 -32.13 5.86 1.12
N ILE A 11 -32.49 6.18 -0.12
CA ILE A 11 -31.57 6.13 -1.27
C ILE A 11 -30.48 7.21 -1.16
N ALA A 12 -30.82 8.43 -0.71
CA ALA A 12 -29.84 9.49 -0.52
C ALA A 12 -28.79 9.15 0.57
N ILE A 13 -29.22 8.47 1.64
CA ILE A 13 -28.31 8.00 2.70
C ILE A 13 -27.37 6.90 2.18
N LEU A 14 -27.86 5.98 1.33
CA LEU A 14 -27.03 4.92 0.72
C LEU A 14 -25.94 5.48 -0.21
N ILE A 15 -26.19 6.60 -0.89
CA ILE A 15 -25.22 7.26 -1.77
C ILE A 15 -24.19 8.07 -0.95
N GLY A 16 -24.58 8.57 0.24
CA GLY A 16 -23.71 9.36 1.11
C GLY A 16 -22.57 8.60 1.81
N PHE A 17 -22.56 7.27 1.75
CA PHE A 17 -21.50 6.42 2.35
C PHE A 17 -20.34 6.11 1.41
N THR A 18 -20.28 6.69 0.20
CA THR A 18 -19.06 6.62 -0.61
C THR A 18 -17.99 7.54 -0.02
N VAL A 19 -17.36 7.09 1.07
CA VAL A 19 -16.12 7.69 1.55
C VAL A 19 -15.10 7.49 0.43
N SER A 20 -14.86 8.54 -0.35
CA SER A 20 -13.76 8.58 -1.30
C SER A 20 -12.48 8.64 -0.48
N ALA A 21 -11.99 7.48 -0.07
CA ALA A 21 -10.70 7.37 0.57
C ALA A 21 -9.65 7.73 -0.48
N ASN A 22 -8.89 8.81 -0.23
CA ASN A 22 -7.77 9.18 -1.08
C ASN A 22 -6.77 8.02 -1.05
N ALA A 23 -6.71 7.24 -2.13
CA ALA A 23 -5.83 6.09 -2.22
C ALA A 23 -4.38 6.54 -2.07
N LYS A 24 -3.68 6.06 -1.04
CA LYS A 24 -2.25 6.27 -0.88
C LYS A 24 -1.50 5.06 -1.41
N THR A 25 -0.64 5.29 -2.41
CA THR A 25 0.32 4.27 -2.89
C THR A 25 1.61 4.39 -2.10
N LEU A 26 1.98 3.33 -1.39
CA LEU A 26 3.23 3.20 -0.65
C LEU A 26 4.29 2.59 -1.56
N LYS A 27 5.41 3.30 -1.74
CA LYS A 27 6.56 2.82 -2.53
C LYS A 27 7.50 2.01 -1.64
N CYS A 28 7.59 0.71 -1.90
CA CYS A 28 8.44 -0.19 -1.13
C CYS A 28 9.62 -0.68 -1.96
N GLN A 29 10.86 -0.42 -1.53
CA GLN A 29 12.03 -0.98 -2.18
C GLN A 29 12.48 -2.30 -1.52
N THR A 30 12.70 -3.32 -2.33
CA THR A 30 13.30 -4.60 -1.89
C THR A 30 14.83 -4.50 -1.88
N VAL A 31 15.53 -5.25 -1.02
CA VAL A 31 17.01 -5.38 -1.08
C VAL A 31 17.48 -6.68 -1.77
N ILE A 32 16.51 -7.50 -2.17
CA ILE A 32 16.72 -8.81 -2.79
C ILE A 32 16.25 -8.82 -4.25
N SER A 33 16.52 -9.90 -4.97
CA SER A 33 16.09 -10.07 -6.36
C SER A 33 14.56 -9.98 -6.49
N ALA A 34 14.08 -9.23 -7.48
CA ALA A 34 12.64 -9.13 -7.79
C ALA A 34 12.00 -10.47 -8.23
N LYS A 35 12.83 -11.49 -8.51
CA LYS A 35 12.40 -12.86 -8.86
C LYS A 35 12.37 -13.81 -7.65
N ALA A 36 12.79 -13.36 -6.47
CA ALA A 36 12.78 -14.19 -5.28
C ALA A 36 11.35 -14.45 -4.81
N ASP A 37 11.09 -15.63 -4.25
CA ASP A 37 9.76 -16.04 -3.79
C ASP A 37 9.22 -15.07 -2.73
N GLU A 38 10.11 -14.48 -1.92
CA GLU A 38 9.75 -13.48 -0.92
C GLU A 38 9.19 -12.18 -1.54
N VAL A 39 9.63 -11.82 -2.75
CA VAL A 39 9.06 -10.67 -3.45
C VAL A 39 7.68 -11.00 -4.02
N VAL A 40 7.41 -12.26 -4.34
CA VAL A 40 6.05 -12.72 -4.69
C VAL A 40 5.15 -12.61 -3.46
N MET A 41 5.58 -13.16 -2.32
CA MET A 41 4.84 -13.07 -1.05
C MET A 41 4.57 -11.61 -0.62
N LEU A 42 5.55 -10.72 -0.81
CA LEU A 42 5.38 -9.29 -0.53
C LEU A 42 4.31 -8.63 -1.42
N LYS A 43 4.24 -9.00 -2.70
CA LYS A 43 3.19 -8.52 -3.61
C LYS A 43 1.83 -9.04 -3.20
N ASP A 44 1.73 -10.31 -2.80
CA ASP A 44 0.48 -10.91 -2.31
C ASP A 44 0.00 -10.23 -1.02
N PHE A 45 0.92 -9.89 -0.11
CA PHE A 45 0.64 -9.06 1.06
C PHE A 45 0.08 -7.69 0.64
N GLY A 46 0.75 -7.00 -0.28
CA GLY A 46 0.31 -5.69 -0.78
C GLY A 46 -1.08 -5.74 -1.42
N GLN A 47 -1.37 -6.79 -2.18
CA GLN A 47 -2.69 -7.02 -2.78
C GLN A 47 -3.75 -7.28 -1.71
N THR A 48 -3.46 -8.13 -0.72
CA THR A 48 -4.38 -8.42 0.38
C THR A 48 -4.75 -7.15 1.15
N VAL A 49 -3.77 -6.30 1.47
CA VAL A 49 -4.05 -5.01 2.13
C VAL A 49 -4.85 -4.09 1.22
N THR A 50 -4.56 -4.06 -0.08
CA THR A 50 -5.33 -3.26 -1.05
C THR A 50 -6.80 -3.68 -1.06
N ASP A 51 -7.07 -4.98 -1.07
CA ASP A 51 -8.44 -5.52 -1.10
C ASP A 51 -9.19 -5.23 0.21
N LEU A 52 -8.55 -5.49 1.36
CA LEU A 52 -9.15 -5.25 2.68
C LEU A 52 -9.43 -3.78 2.97
N THR A 53 -8.65 -2.87 2.36
CA THR A 53 -8.81 -1.42 2.54
C THR A 53 -9.69 -0.77 1.47
N GLY A 54 -10.33 -1.56 0.61
CA GLY A 54 -11.15 -1.04 -0.51
C GLY A 54 -10.34 -0.16 -1.47
N GLY A 55 -9.04 -0.44 -1.62
CA GLY A 55 -8.12 0.31 -2.48
C GLY A 55 -7.60 1.63 -1.89
N SER A 56 -7.91 1.95 -0.64
CA SER A 56 -7.42 3.18 0.01
C SER A 56 -5.94 3.11 0.39
N VAL A 57 -5.37 1.92 0.51
CA VAL A 57 -3.92 1.68 0.63
C VAL A 57 -3.50 0.80 -0.53
N LYS A 58 -2.48 1.23 -1.28
CA LYS A 58 -1.89 0.47 -2.39
C LYS A 58 -0.39 0.35 -2.21
N PHE A 59 0.21 -0.65 -2.83
CA PHE A 59 1.65 -0.89 -2.75
C PHE A 59 2.27 -0.90 -4.13
N GLU A 60 3.39 -0.19 -4.28
CA GLU A 60 4.27 -0.26 -5.44
C GLU A 60 5.58 -0.92 -4.99
N ILE A 61 5.79 -2.18 -5.37
CA ILE A 61 6.98 -2.95 -4.98
C ILE A 61 8.09 -2.74 -6.02
N LEU A 62 9.14 -2.03 -5.60
CA LEU A 62 10.29 -1.67 -6.42
C LEU A 62 11.40 -2.73 -6.29
N PRO A 63 12.07 -3.08 -7.40
CA PRO A 63 13.28 -3.90 -7.38
C PRO A 63 14.41 -3.27 -6.56
N ALA A 64 15.37 -4.10 -6.14
CA ALA A 64 16.60 -3.64 -5.51
C ALA A 64 17.34 -2.59 -6.34
N GLY A 65 17.77 -1.52 -5.67
CA GLY A 65 18.57 -0.46 -6.31
C GLY A 65 17.77 0.56 -7.12
N THR A 66 16.44 0.54 -7.10
CA THR A 66 15.61 1.40 -7.97
C THR A 66 15.67 2.88 -7.60
N VAL A 67 15.60 3.20 -6.30
CA VAL A 67 15.61 4.56 -5.76
C VAL A 67 16.95 4.87 -5.09
N VAL A 68 17.42 3.95 -4.25
CA VAL A 68 18.72 4.03 -3.56
C VAL A 68 19.40 2.66 -3.58
N GLY A 69 20.69 2.61 -3.25
CA GLY A 69 21.38 1.35 -3.05
C GLY A 69 20.77 0.50 -1.91
N VAL A 70 21.09 -0.80 -1.90
CA VAL A 70 20.48 -1.75 -0.96
C VAL A 70 20.82 -1.48 0.50
N LYS A 71 22.01 -0.91 0.78
CA LYS A 71 22.44 -0.58 2.15
C LYS A 71 21.73 0.67 2.66
N GLU A 72 21.45 1.60 1.76
CA GLU A 72 20.83 2.90 2.02
C GLU A 72 19.30 2.82 2.12
N THR A 73 18.69 1.64 1.90
CA THR A 73 17.24 1.48 1.86
C THR A 73 16.58 1.86 3.20
N LEU A 74 17.18 1.50 4.34
CA LEU A 74 16.63 1.88 5.66
C LEU A 74 16.69 3.39 5.89
N ASP A 75 17.84 4.03 5.58
CA ASP A 75 17.99 5.48 5.66
C ASP A 75 17.03 6.23 4.73
N ALA A 76 16.72 5.65 3.56
CA ALA A 76 15.77 6.23 2.62
C ALA A 76 14.33 6.16 3.15
N VAL A 77 13.98 5.10 3.91
CA VAL A 77 12.70 5.03 4.63
C VAL A 77 12.66 6.08 5.74
N ASP A 78 13.70 6.19 6.57
CA ASP A 78 13.79 7.17 7.66
C ASP A 78 13.63 8.62 7.15
N LYS A 79 14.26 8.94 6.02
CA LYS A 79 14.15 10.25 5.36
C LYS A 79 12.85 10.47 4.58
N GLY A 80 11.97 9.46 4.51
CA GLY A 80 10.71 9.53 3.76
C GLY A 80 10.87 9.60 2.24
N LEU A 81 12.03 9.19 1.71
CA LEU A 81 12.26 9.13 0.26
C LEU A 81 11.50 7.96 -0.38
N ILE A 82 11.33 6.87 0.36
CA ILE A 82 10.46 5.73 0.06
C ILE A 82 9.61 5.42 1.29
N ASP A 83 8.41 4.88 1.10
CA ASP A 83 7.48 4.63 2.21
C ASP A 83 7.83 3.35 3.00
N CYS A 84 8.55 2.42 2.38
CA CYS A 84 8.81 1.09 2.96
C CYS A 84 10.06 0.42 2.38
N GLY A 85 10.63 -0.52 3.15
CA GLY A 85 11.74 -1.37 2.73
C GLY A 85 11.43 -2.85 3.03
N PHE A 86 11.86 -3.75 2.15
CA PHE A 86 11.80 -5.20 2.38
C PHE A 86 13.20 -5.80 2.38
N ALA A 87 13.60 -6.34 3.53
CA ALA A 87 14.97 -6.79 3.76
C ALA A 87 15.10 -7.82 4.87
N TRP A 88 16.26 -8.47 4.87
CA TRP A 88 16.74 -9.26 5.99
C TRP A 88 17.52 -8.38 6.97
N THR A 89 17.40 -8.68 8.26
CA THR A 89 18.04 -7.90 9.34
C THR A 89 19.55 -7.75 9.21
N HIS A 90 20.24 -8.72 8.58
CA HIS A 90 21.69 -8.69 8.43
C HIS A 90 22.21 -7.55 7.54
N TYR A 91 21.37 -6.96 6.67
CA TYR A 91 21.78 -5.83 5.82
C TYR A 91 22.19 -4.58 6.61
N TRP A 92 21.80 -4.47 7.89
CA TRP A 92 22.05 -3.32 8.76
C TRP A 92 22.61 -3.69 10.14
N SER A 93 23.24 -4.86 10.24
CA SER A 93 23.82 -5.36 11.50
C SER A 93 25.25 -4.88 11.79
N GLY A 94 25.77 -3.95 10.97
CA GLY A 94 27.16 -3.46 11.01
C GLY A 94 27.27 -2.04 11.57
#